data_AF-A0A352WUT5-F1
#
_entry.id   AF-A0A352WUT5-F1
#
_cell.length_a   1.000
_cell.length_b   1.000
_cell.length_c   1.000
_cell.angle_alpha   90.00
_cell.angle_beta   90.00
_cell.angle_gamma   90.00
#
_symmetry.space_group_name_H-M   'P 1'
#
loop_
_entity.id
_entity.type
_entity.pdbx_description
1 polymer ?
#
loop_
_entity_poly.entity_id
_entity_poly.type
_entity_poly.pdbx_seq_one_letter_code
_entity_poly.pdbx_strand_id
1 'polypeptide(L)'
;PHGGGGPGSGPVGCKAFLQPFLPNSIVEQEKRANQDLSIGKVRSFYGNFLVIVRALTYMLTLGREGIPAVAYHAVLHANYMMAQLKEMFPVAYDRPCMHEFVLDLSSIKQKTGVSALDVAKGLQDVGIHPPTMYFPLIVQEALMVEPTETESKETMDEAVEAFKKVYETIQKEPHLLRQVPYKGVISRPDEVTAARKPRIHYFYDK
;
A
#
# COMPACT_ATOMS: atom_id res chain seq x y z
N PRO A 1 2.29 2.32 12.94
CA PRO A 1 1.22 3.17 12.35
C PRO A 1 1.78 3.91 11.13
N HIS A 2 0.98 4.08 10.09
CA HIS A 2 1.41 4.72 8.83
C HIS A 2 1.58 6.25 8.95
N GLY A 3 0.83 6.92 9.82
CA GLY A 3 1.01 8.35 10.12
C GLY A 3 0.79 9.30 8.94
N GLY A 4 0.02 8.89 7.92
CA GLY A 4 -0.20 9.69 6.72
C GLY A 4 1.03 9.84 5.81
N GLY A 5 2.06 9.00 5.97
CA GLY A 5 3.28 9.02 5.16
C GLY A 5 4.58 8.85 5.95
N GLY A 6 4.51 8.88 7.29
CA GLY A 6 5.66 8.65 8.16
C GLY A 6 5.42 9.16 9.58
N PRO A 7 6.40 8.98 10.50
CA PRO A 7 7.72 8.38 10.29
C PRO A 7 7.71 6.85 10.29
N GLY A 8 8.65 6.23 9.58
CA GLY A 8 8.87 4.78 9.55
C GLY A 8 10.19 4.33 10.20
N SER A 9 10.53 3.05 10.05
CA SER A 9 11.86 2.52 10.37
C SER A 9 12.22 1.38 9.41
N GLY A 10 13.37 1.49 8.75
CA GLY A 10 13.88 0.47 7.84
C GLY A 10 15.16 -0.18 8.39
N PRO A 11 15.06 -1.14 9.34
CA PRO A 11 16.22 -1.90 9.79
C PRO A 11 16.75 -2.79 8.65
N VAL A 12 18.08 -2.85 8.51
CA VAL A 12 18.75 -3.70 7.51
C VAL A 12 19.50 -4.82 8.24
N GLY A 13 19.09 -6.07 8.00
CA GLY A 13 19.82 -7.26 8.41
C GLY A 13 20.76 -7.73 7.30
N CYS A 14 21.92 -8.27 7.67
CA CYS A 14 22.89 -8.80 6.69
C CYS A 14 23.50 -10.11 7.19
N LYS A 15 24.07 -10.89 6.26
CA LYS A 15 24.89 -12.07 6.60
C LYS A 15 26.24 -11.62 7.17
N ALA A 16 26.91 -12.51 7.92
CA ALA A 16 28.14 -12.19 8.66
C ALA A 16 29.24 -11.54 7.80
N PHE A 17 29.43 -11.96 6.55
CA PHE A 17 30.45 -11.40 5.66
C PHE A 17 30.17 -9.94 5.25
N LEU A 18 28.94 -9.44 5.42
CA LEU A 18 28.57 -8.05 5.17
C LEU A 18 28.61 -7.17 6.43
N GLN A 19 28.72 -7.78 7.61
CA GLN A 19 28.71 -7.07 8.89
C GLN A 19 29.77 -5.95 8.97
N PRO A 20 31.02 -6.11 8.47
CA PRO A 20 32.01 -5.05 8.51
C PRO A 20 31.62 -3.78 7.74
N PHE A 21 30.72 -3.89 6.75
CA PHE A 21 30.29 -2.77 5.91
C PHE A 21 29.04 -2.06 6.44
N LEU A 22 28.38 -2.57 7.49
CA LEU A 22 27.17 -1.96 8.01
C LEU A 22 27.40 -0.50 8.48
N PRO A 23 26.37 0.37 8.42
CA PRO A 23 26.46 1.71 8.96
C PRO A 23 26.86 1.74 10.44
N ASN A 24 27.68 2.72 10.80
CA ASN A 24 28.06 3.01 12.18
C ASN A 24 27.22 4.16 12.77
N SER A 25 26.88 4.05 14.05
CA SER A 25 26.23 5.13 14.83
C SER A 25 27.28 5.92 15.61
N ILE A 26 27.06 7.23 15.79
CA ILE A 26 27.95 8.13 16.57
C ILE A 26 28.20 7.59 17.97
N VAL A 27 27.19 6.98 18.58
CA VAL A 27 27.25 6.51 19.98
C VAL A 27 27.97 5.16 20.10
N GLU A 28 28.26 4.49 18.97
CA GLU A 28 29.04 3.23 18.92
C GLU A 28 30.48 3.42 18.42
N GLN A 29 30.92 4.66 18.16
CA GLN A 29 32.26 4.96 17.66
C GLN A 29 33.38 4.44 18.57
N GLU A 30 33.13 4.17 19.85
CA GLU A 30 34.16 3.64 20.75
C GLU A 30 34.21 2.09 20.82
N LYS A 31 33.25 1.35 20.22
CA LYS A 31 33.07 -0.08 20.53
C LYS A 31 33.11 -1.08 19.35
N ARG A 32 33.16 -0.62 18.09
CA ARG A 32 33.23 -1.54 16.93
C ARG A 32 34.64 -1.64 16.35
N ALA A 33 35.13 -2.88 16.22
CA ALA A 33 36.32 -3.19 15.44
C ALA A 33 36.09 -2.88 13.95
N ASN A 34 37.11 -2.34 13.27
CA ASN A 34 37.12 -2.00 11.83
C ASN A 34 36.17 -0.87 11.41
N GLN A 35 36.36 0.34 11.96
CA GLN A 35 35.68 1.54 11.45
C GLN A 35 35.98 1.81 9.97
N ASP A 36 37.15 1.38 9.49
CA ASP A 36 37.65 1.68 8.14
C ASP A 36 36.84 1.04 7.00
N LEU A 37 36.06 -0.02 7.28
CA LEU A 37 35.26 -0.72 6.26
C LEU A 37 33.78 -0.34 6.26
N SER A 38 33.31 0.38 7.28
CA SER A 38 31.91 0.80 7.35
C SER A 38 31.58 1.77 6.22
N ILE A 39 30.35 1.71 5.70
CA ILE A 39 29.83 2.75 4.79
C ILE A 39 29.56 4.10 5.49
N GLY A 40 29.90 4.21 6.77
CA GLY A 40 29.75 5.41 7.56
C GLY A 40 28.32 5.57 8.11
N LYS A 41 27.86 6.81 8.19
CA LYS A 41 26.59 7.18 8.83
C LYS A 41 25.54 7.54 7.79
N VAL A 42 24.39 6.88 7.85
CA VAL A 42 23.25 7.14 6.94
C VAL A 42 22.15 8.01 7.56
N ARG A 43 22.18 8.21 8.90
CA ARG A 43 21.24 9.07 9.65
C ARG A 43 21.75 9.43 11.04
N SER A 44 21.16 10.44 11.69
CA SER A 44 21.50 10.83 13.07
C SER A 44 21.10 9.82 14.14
N PHE A 45 21.91 9.77 15.19
CA PHE A 45 21.76 8.85 16.32
C PHE A 45 21.59 7.39 15.86
N TYR A 46 20.75 6.63 16.55
CA TYR A 46 20.30 5.30 16.17
C TYR A 46 19.01 5.33 15.34
N GLY A 47 18.58 6.52 14.94
CA GLY A 47 17.26 6.96 14.44
C GLY A 47 16.04 6.55 15.25
N ASN A 48 14.95 6.13 14.58
CA ASN A 48 13.58 6.22 15.12
C ASN A 48 13.26 5.20 16.23
N PHE A 49 13.86 5.39 17.41
CA PHE A 49 13.78 4.50 18.58
C PHE A 49 12.33 4.14 18.97
N LEU A 50 11.44 5.13 19.04
CA LEU A 50 10.03 4.89 19.41
C LEU A 50 9.28 4.02 18.39
N VAL A 51 9.70 4.01 17.11
CA VAL A 51 9.12 3.10 16.11
C VAL A 51 9.60 1.67 16.36
N ILE A 52 10.87 1.49 16.72
CA ILE A 52 11.44 0.19 17.08
C ILE A 52 10.78 -0.39 18.33
N VAL A 53 10.53 0.42 19.37
CA VAL A 53 9.83 -0.04 20.59
C VAL A 53 8.46 -0.64 20.24
N ARG A 54 7.71 -0.02 19.32
CA ARG A 54 6.41 -0.57 18.88
C ARG A 54 6.56 -1.92 18.18
N ALA A 55 7.54 -2.06 17.29
CA ALA A 55 7.82 -3.33 16.62
C ALA A 55 8.23 -4.43 17.62
N LEU A 56 9.08 -4.08 18.59
CA LEU A 56 9.46 -4.99 19.68
C LEU A 56 8.25 -5.43 20.48
N THR A 57 7.39 -4.50 20.90
CA THR A 57 6.14 -4.83 21.61
C THR A 57 5.27 -5.78 20.79
N TYR A 58 5.05 -5.50 19.50
CA TYR A 58 4.26 -6.37 18.61
C TYR A 58 4.84 -7.80 18.55
N MET A 59 6.16 -7.93 18.34
CA MET A 59 6.83 -9.23 18.30
C MET A 59 6.74 -9.98 19.62
N LEU A 60 6.92 -9.30 20.75
CA LEU A 60 6.84 -9.91 22.08
C LEU A 60 5.40 -10.31 22.44
N THR A 61 4.40 -9.53 22.04
CA THR A 61 2.99 -9.84 22.28
C THR A 61 2.53 -11.05 21.49
N LEU A 62 2.92 -11.16 20.21
CA LEU A 62 2.55 -12.30 19.37
C LEU A 62 3.37 -13.56 19.66
N GLY A 63 4.62 -13.37 20.07
CA GLY A 63 5.51 -14.48 20.41
C GLY A 63 5.83 -15.40 19.22
N ARG A 64 6.27 -16.60 19.55
CA ARG A 64 6.78 -17.56 18.56
C ARG A 64 5.68 -18.10 17.65
N GLU A 65 4.48 -18.34 18.18
CA GLU A 65 3.36 -18.87 17.39
C GLU A 65 2.60 -17.77 16.62
N GLY A 66 2.49 -16.57 17.17
CA GLY A 66 1.68 -15.51 16.57
C GLY A 66 2.24 -14.95 15.27
N ILE A 67 3.57 -14.82 15.15
CA ILE A 67 4.20 -14.29 13.92
C ILE A 67 3.92 -15.18 12.69
N PRO A 68 4.08 -16.52 12.75
CA PRO A 68 3.63 -17.41 11.68
C PRO A 68 2.13 -17.33 11.40
N ALA A 69 1.29 -17.20 12.44
CA ALA A 69 -0.17 -17.09 12.27
C ALA A 69 -0.57 -15.83 11.50
N VAL A 70 0.06 -14.69 11.80
CA VAL A 70 -0.11 -13.43 11.05
C VAL A 70 0.14 -13.64 9.56
N ALA A 71 1.28 -14.24 9.20
CA ALA A 71 1.62 -14.48 7.79
C ALA A 71 0.61 -15.43 7.11
N TYR A 72 0.18 -16.48 7.81
CA TYR A 72 -0.82 -17.42 7.30
C TYR A 72 -2.16 -16.73 7.01
N HIS A 73 -2.67 -15.94 7.95
CA HIS A 73 -3.94 -15.24 7.79
C HIS A 73 -3.89 -14.17 6.69
N ALA A 74 -2.82 -13.40 6.60
CA ALA A 74 -2.66 -12.43 5.51
C ALA A 74 -2.71 -13.11 4.12
N VAL A 75 -2.05 -14.26 3.96
CA VAL A 75 -2.10 -15.05 2.71
C VAL A 75 -3.50 -15.60 2.45
N LEU A 76 -4.16 -16.14 3.47
CA LEU A 76 -5.52 -16.66 3.37
C LEU A 76 -6.51 -15.56 2.94
N HIS A 77 -6.43 -14.38 3.56
CA HIS A 77 -7.30 -13.23 3.30
C HIS A 77 -7.14 -12.73 1.86
N ALA A 78 -5.91 -12.62 1.37
CA ALA A 78 -5.64 -12.21 -0.01
C ALA A 78 -6.22 -13.20 -1.03
N ASN A 79 -6.01 -14.51 -0.83
CA ASN A 79 -6.56 -15.53 -1.71
C ASN A 79 -8.10 -15.61 -1.63
N TYR A 80 -8.68 -15.38 -0.45
CA TYR A 80 -10.13 -15.27 -0.29
C TYR A 80 -10.71 -14.14 -1.15
N MET A 81 -10.19 -12.92 -0.99
CA MET A 81 -10.66 -11.77 -1.77
C MET A 81 -10.40 -11.94 -3.26
N MET A 82 -9.25 -12.47 -3.66
CA MET A 82 -8.94 -12.75 -5.07
C MET A 82 -9.98 -13.70 -5.68
N ALA A 83 -10.34 -14.78 -4.97
CA ALA A 83 -11.33 -15.73 -5.44
C ALA A 83 -12.73 -15.11 -5.61
N GLN A 84 -13.09 -14.15 -4.76
CA GLN A 84 -14.37 -13.42 -4.85
C GLN A 84 -14.39 -12.40 -5.99
N LEU A 85 -13.25 -11.78 -6.31
CA LEU A 85 -13.17 -10.67 -7.26
C LEU A 85 -12.85 -11.10 -8.70
N LYS A 86 -12.19 -12.23 -8.90
CA LYS A 86 -11.61 -12.63 -10.21
C LYS A 86 -12.63 -12.79 -11.35
N GLU A 87 -13.90 -13.05 -11.03
CA GLU A 87 -14.97 -13.17 -12.03
C GLU A 87 -15.44 -11.79 -12.55
N MET A 88 -15.22 -10.73 -11.76
CA MET A 88 -15.60 -9.36 -12.12
C MET A 88 -14.40 -8.58 -12.67
N PHE A 89 -13.24 -8.74 -12.05
CA PHE A 89 -12.00 -8.05 -12.41
C PHE A 89 -10.94 -9.08 -12.76
N PRO A 90 -10.41 -9.07 -14.00
CA PRO A 90 -9.34 -9.99 -14.39
C PRO A 90 -8.15 -9.87 -13.44
N VAL A 91 -7.60 -11.01 -13.00
CA VAL A 91 -6.37 -11.06 -12.21
C VAL A 91 -5.16 -11.12 -13.15
N ALA A 92 -4.09 -10.38 -12.83
CA ALA A 92 -2.89 -10.35 -13.67
C ALA A 92 -2.17 -11.72 -13.72
N TYR A 93 -2.28 -12.50 -12.64
CA TYR A 93 -1.70 -13.84 -12.52
C TYR A 93 -2.72 -14.78 -11.89
N ASP A 94 -3.37 -15.61 -12.69
CA ASP A 94 -4.39 -16.57 -12.24
C ASP A 94 -3.74 -17.80 -11.57
N ARG A 95 -3.31 -17.61 -10.33
CA ARG A 95 -2.72 -18.62 -9.46
C ARG A 95 -2.85 -18.18 -7.99
N PRO A 96 -2.72 -19.08 -7.01
CA PRO A 96 -2.63 -18.68 -5.61
C PRO A 96 -1.57 -17.61 -5.41
N CYS A 97 -1.92 -16.57 -4.65
CA CYS A 97 -1.05 -15.45 -4.33
C CYS A 97 -0.50 -15.57 -2.90
N MET A 98 0.41 -14.66 -2.53
CA MET A 98 0.85 -14.53 -1.14
C MET A 98 -0.09 -13.56 -0.41
N HIS A 99 0.40 -12.49 0.21
CA HIS A 99 -0.39 -11.57 1.03
C HIS A 99 -1.14 -10.49 0.22
N GLU A 100 -0.93 -10.43 -1.10
CA GLU A 100 -1.52 -9.45 -2.00
C GLU A 100 -1.72 -10.06 -3.40
N PHE A 101 -2.60 -9.44 -4.20
CA PHE A 101 -2.82 -9.79 -5.61
C PHE A 101 -3.09 -8.55 -6.45
N VAL A 102 -2.93 -8.67 -7.77
CA VAL A 102 -3.07 -7.56 -8.72
C VAL A 102 -4.23 -7.84 -9.68
N LEU A 103 -5.17 -6.90 -9.75
CA LEU A 103 -6.21 -6.85 -10.77
C LEU A 103 -5.68 -6.08 -12.00
N ASP A 104 -5.91 -6.64 -13.18
CA ASP A 104 -5.57 -6.04 -14.48
C ASP A 104 -6.85 -5.48 -15.13
N LEU A 105 -7.00 -4.15 -15.08
CA LEU A 105 -8.17 -3.48 -15.64
C LEU A 105 -7.96 -3.05 -17.10
N SER A 106 -6.87 -3.44 -17.77
CA SER A 106 -6.57 -3.02 -19.15
C SER A 106 -7.70 -3.37 -20.12
N SER A 107 -8.23 -4.60 -20.02
CA SER A 107 -9.35 -5.06 -20.85
C SER A 107 -10.66 -4.31 -20.55
N ILE A 108 -10.88 -3.93 -19.29
CA ILE A 108 -12.03 -3.11 -18.88
C ILE A 108 -11.88 -1.71 -19.48
N LYS A 109 -10.69 -1.10 -19.36
CA LYS A 109 -10.38 0.21 -19.93
C LYS A 109 -10.59 0.23 -21.44
N GLN A 110 -10.13 -0.78 -22.15
CA GLN A 110 -10.30 -0.88 -23.60
C GLN A 110 -11.79 -0.96 -24.01
N LYS A 111 -12.61 -1.71 -23.27
CA LYS A 111 -14.02 -1.94 -23.60
C LYS A 111 -14.94 -0.78 -23.19
N THR A 112 -14.71 -0.19 -22.02
CA THR A 112 -15.64 0.77 -21.41
C THR A 112 -15.08 2.19 -21.30
N GLY A 113 -13.77 2.35 -21.49
CA GLY A 113 -13.08 3.60 -21.26
C GLY A 113 -12.90 3.97 -19.78
N VAL A 114 -13.24 3.09 -18.83
CA VAL A 114 -13.05 3.27 -17.38
C VAL A 114 -11.64 2.85 -16.98
N SER A 115 -10.89 3.76 -16.34
CA SER A 115 -9.51 3.50 -15.85
C SER A 115 -9.47 2.94 -14.42
N ALA A 116 -8.32 2.43 -14.00
CA ALA A 116 -8.04 2.10 -12.60
C ALA A 116 -8.28 3.30 -11.68
N LEU A 117 -7.91 4.52 -12.10
CA LEU A 117 -8.24 5.74 -11.36
C LEU A 117 -9.76 5.91 -11.19
N ASP A 118 -10.54 5.68 -12.23
CA ASP A 118 -12.00 5.81 -12.18
C ASP A 118 -12.62 4.77 -11.24
N VAL A 119 -12.14 3.52 -11.27
CA VAL A 119 -12.55 2.47 -10.32
C VAL A 119 -12.20 2.86 -8.90
N ALA A 120 -10.99 3.37 -8.67
CA ALA A 120 -10.55 3.81 -7.35
C ALA A 120 -11.39 4.98 -6.80
N LYS A 121 -11.76 5.95 -7.65
CA LYS A 121 -12.70 7.01 -7.25
C LYS A 121 -14.11 6.47 -7.01
N GLY A 122 -14.55 5.46 -7.75
CA GLY A 122 -15.79 4.73 -7.49
C GLY A 122 -15.80 4.07 -6.12
N LEU A 123 -14.70 3.40 -5.76
CA LEU A 123 -14.51 2.79 -4.42
C LEU A 123 -14.62 3.83 -3.30
N GLN A 124 -14.03 5.01 -3.48
CA GLN A 124 -14.18 6.12 -2.53
C GLN A 124 -15.65 6.54 -2.37
N ASP A 125 -16.42 6.60 -3.47
CA ASP A 125 -17.83 7.00 -3.43
C ASP A 125 -18.76 5.94 -2.81
N VAL A 126 -18.35 4.67 -2.82
CA VAL A 126 -19.05 3.58 -2.11
C VAL A 126 -18.51 3.34 -0.70
N GLY A 127 -17.56 4.16 -0.23
CA GLY A 127 -17.16 4.25 1.17
C GLY A 127 -15.90 3.48 1.58
N ILE A 128 -15.07 3.04 0.62
CA ILE A 128 -13.81 2.34 0.92
C ILE A 128 -12.60 3.05 0.31
N HIS A 129 -11.47 3.05 1.02
CA HIS A 129 -10.21 3.51 0.46
C HIS A 129 -9.77 2.54 -0.65
N PRO A 130 -9.37 3.03 -1.83
CA PRO A 130 -8.96 2.16 -2.91
C PRO A 130 -7.64 1.44 -2.60
N PRO A 131 -7.38 0.28 -3.22
CA PRO A 131 -6.09 -0.38 -3.16
C PRO A 131 -4.98 0.45 -3.81
N THR A 132 -3.73 -0.03 -3.74
CA THR A 132 -2.62 0.58 -4.48
C THR A 132 -2.94 0.62 -5.97
N MET A 133 -2.77 1.78 -6.60
CA MET A 133 -3.08 1.98 -8.02
C MET A 133 -1.80 2.04 -8.86
N TYR A 134 -1.89 1.60 -10.12
CA TYR A 134 -0.84 1.72 -11.14
C TYR A 134 0.51 1.14 -10.73
N PHE A 135 0.49 0.14 -9.85
CA PHE A 135 1.67 -0.62 -9.45
C PHE A 135 1.28 -2.11 -9.27
N PRO A 136 2.12 -3.06 -9.70
CA PRO A 136 3.43 -2.88 -10.34
C PRO A 136 3.31 -2.37 -11.79
N LEU A 137 4.34 -1.69 -12.29
CA LEU A 137 4.35 -1.04 -13.62
C LEU A 137 4.21 -2.01 -14.81
N ILE A 138 4.43 -3.31 -14.57
CA ILE A 138 4.31 -4.37 -15.59
C ILE A 138 2.86 -4.78 -15.86
N VAL A 139 1.91 -4.33 -15.04
CA VAL A 139 0.46 -4.55 -15.22
C VAL A 139 -0.19 -3.21 -15.55
N GLN A 140 -0.88 -3.14 -16.69
CA GLN A 140 -1.57 -1.92 -17.10
C GLN A 140 -2.88 -1.75 -16.32
N GLU A 141 -3.22 -0.51 -15.96
CA GLU A 141 -4.40 -0.22 -15.14
C GLU A 141 -4.47 -1.10 -13.87
N ALA A 142 -3.32 -1.30 -13.21
CA ALA A 142 -3.20 -2.17 -12.05
C ALA A 142 -3.96 -1.62 -10.83
N LEU A 143 -4.67 -2.51 -10.13
CA LEU A 143 -5.11 -2.32 -8.75
C LEU A 143 -4.58 -3.47 -7.89
N MET A 144 -3.70 -3.16 -6.93
CA MET A 144 -3.03 -4.15 -6.08
C MET A 144 -3.62 -4.17 -4.68
N VAL A 145 -4.30 -5.27 -4.36
CA VAL A 145 -5.13 -5.45 -3.17
C VAL A 145 -4.36 -6.26 -2.11
N GLU A 146 -4.26 -5.70 -0.90
CA GLU A 146 -3.64 -6.33 0.27
C GLU A 146 -4.57 -6.15 1.49
N PRO A 147 -5.27 -7.19 1.95
CA PRO A 147 -6.19 -7.09 3.08
C PRO A 147 -5.52 -7.20 4.45
N THR A 148 -4.28 -7.72 4.53
CA THR A 148 -3.58 -8.05 5.80
C THR A 148 -4.33 -9.05 6.68
N GLU A 149 -3.76 -9.43 7.82
CA GLU A 149 -4.32 -10.44 8.72
C GLU A 149 -5.39 -9.90 9.67
N THR A 150 -5.44 -8.59 9.90
CA THR A 150 -6.27 -8.00 10.97
C THR A 150 -7.70 -7.71 10.55
N GLU A 151 -7.98 -7.70 9.25
CA GLU A 151 -9.34 -7.47 8.74
C GLU A 151 -10.21 -8.71 8.96
N SER A 152 -11.44 -8.50 9.41
CA SER A 152 -12.37 -9.61 9.61
C SER A 152 -12.93 -10.10 8.28
N LYS A 153 -13.55 -11.29 8.29
CA LYS A 153 -14.24 -11.80 7.10
C LYS A 153 -15.35 -10.85 6.64
N GLU A 154 -16.09 -10.29 7.59
CA GLU A 154 -17.17 -9.34 7.32
C GLU A 154 -16.65 -8.09 6.62
N THR A 155 -15.52 -7.53 7.08
CA THR A 155 -14.90 -6.37 6.42
C THR A 155 -14.39 -6.71 5.01
N MET A 156 -13.81 -7.90 4.81
CA MET A 156 -13.44 -8.37 3.47
C MET A 156 -14.66 -8.53 2.56
N ASP A 157 -15.78 -9.03 3.07
CA ASP A 157 -17.04 -9.17 2.33
C ASP A 157 -17.63 -7.81 1.96
N GLU A 158 -17.60 -6.85 2.88
CA GLU A 158 -18.00 -5.46 2.62
C GLU A 158 -17.14 -4.82 1.53
N ALA A 159 -15.83 -5.06 1.56
CA ALA A 159 -14.91 -4.61 0.50
C ALA A 159 -15.26 -5.26 -0.85
N VAL A 160 -15.49 -6.57 -0.89
CA VAL A 160 -15.91 -7.29 -2.11
C VAL A 160 -17.22 -6.72 -2.66
N GLU A 161 -18.19 -6.44 -1.80
CA GLU A 161 -19.46 -5.83 -2.20
C GLU A 161 -19.28 -4.40 -2.73
N ALA A 162 -18.34 -3.63 -2.18
CA ALA A 162 -17.96 -2.32 -2.73
C ALA A 162 -17.38 -2.43 -4.14
N PHE A 163 -16.47 -3.38 -4.37
CA PHE A 163 -15.95 -3.69 -5.72
C PHE A 163 -17.08 -4.10 -6.68
N LYS A 164 -18.01 -4.93 -6.23
CA LYS A 164 -19.15 -5.37 -7.02
C LYS A 164 -20.06 -4.21 -7.42
N LYS A 165 -20.39 -3.29 -6.51
CA LYS A 165 -21.17 -2.08 -6.82
C LYS A 165 -20.51 -1.24 -7.91
N VAL A 166 -19.19 -1.02 -7.80
CA VAL A 166 -18.43 -0.31 -8.83
C VAL A 166 -18.46 -1.07 -10.15
N TYR A 167 -18.27 -2.40 -10.13
CA TYR A 167 -18.36 -3.23 -11.33
C TYR A 167 -19.73 -3.14 -12.01
N GLU A 168 -20.83 -3.16 -11.25
CA GLU A 168 -22.17 -2.94 -11.81
C GLU A 168 -22.32 -1.57 -12.48
N THR A 169 -21.73 -0.52 -11.91
CA THR A 169 -21.69 0.81 -12.54
C THR A 169 -20.88 0.78 -13.84
N ILE A 170 -19.76 0.06 -13.90
CA ILE A 170 -18.97 -0.12 -15.14
C ILE A 170 -19.83 -0.73 -16.24
N GLN A 171 -20.66 -1.73 -15.91
CA GLN A 171 -21.51 -2.43 -16.89
C GLN A 171 -22.71 -1.60 -17.35
N LYS A 172 -23.36 -0.87 -16.43
CA LYS A 172 -24.60 -0.15 -16.72
C LYS A 172 -24.34 1.26 -17.23
N GLU A 173 -23.49 2.02 -16.54
CA GLU A 173 -23.33 3.47 -16.74
C GLU A 173 -21.86 3.92 -16.51
N PRO A 174 -20.90 3.43 -17.34
CA PRO A 174 -19.46 3.64 -17.11
C PRO A 174 -19.04 5.12 -17.09
N HIS A 175 -19.79 5.99 -17.77
CA HIS A 175 -19.51 7.42 -17.83
C HIS A 175 -19.65 8.13 -16.47
N LEU A 176 -20.46 7.59 -15.55
CA LEU A 176 -20.63 8.15 -14.21
C LEU A 176 -19.34 8.05 -13.38
N LEU A 177 -18.53 7.02 -13.60
CA LEU A 177 -17.27 6.82 -12.86
C LEU A 177 -16.20 7.87 -13.17
N ARG A 178 -16.36 8.68 -14.22
CA ARG A 178 -15.43 9.79 -14.52
C ARG A 178 -15.66 11.01 -13.63
N GLN A 179 -16.83 11.10 -13.01
CA GLN A 179 -17.26 12.28 -12.26
C GLN A 179 -17.22 12.07 -10.73
N VAL A 180 -17.24 10.81 -10.27
CA VAL A 180 -17.03 10.46 -8.86
C VAL A 180 -15.61 10.87 -8.38
N PRO A 181 -15.41 11.14 -7.07
CA PRO A 181 -16.38 11.00 -5.97
C PRO A 181 -17.34 12.19 -5.85
N TYR A 182 -18.60 11.91 -5.52
CA TYR A 182 -19.65 12.89 -5.22
C TYR A 182 -19.87 13.05 -3.72
N LYS A 183 -19.68 11.97 -2.94
CA LYS A 183 -19.88 11.97 -1.48
C LYS A 183 -18.68 12.46 -0.68
N GLY A 184 -17.54 12.69 -1.35
CA GLY A 184 -16.33 13.21 -0.73
C GLY A 184 -16.48 14.68 -0.31
N VAL A 185 -15.68 15.11 0.67
CA VAL A 185 -15.59 16.53 1.07
C VAL A 185 -15.14 17.41 -0.11
N ILE A 186 -14.32 16.86 -1.00
CA ILE A 186 -13.93 17.45 -2.27
C ILE A 186 -14.12 16.44 -3.40
N SER A 187 -14.30 16.94 -4.62
CA SER A 187 -14.31 16.16 -5.86
C SER A 187 -12.88 15.96 -6.40
N ARG A 188 -12.75 15.54 -7.67
CA ARG A 188 -11.45 15.36 -8.32
C ARG A 188 -10.67 16.69 -8.38
N PRO A 189 -9.46 16.75 -7.80
CA PRO A 189 -8.63 17.96 -7.87
C PRO A 189 -8.10 18.19 -9.29
N ASP A 190 -7.84 19.45 -9.64
CA ASP A 190 -7.15 19.82 -10.88
C ASP A 190 -5.63 19.61 -10.72
N GLU A 191 -5.19 18.38 -10.98
CA GLU A 191 -3.79 17.98 -10.91
C GLU A 191 -2.90 18.73 -11.92
N VAL A 192 -3.44 19.09 -13.09
CA VAL A 192 -2.68 19.80 -14.14
C VAL A 192 -2.33 21.20 -13.68
N THR A 193 -3.31 21.94 -13.16
CA THR A 193 -3.05 23.28 -12.63
C THR A 193 -2.18 23.22 -11.39
N ALA A 194 -2.41 22.26 -10.48
CA ALA A 194 -1.57 22.09 -9.29
C ALA A 194 -0.09 21.84 -9.65
N ALA A 195 0.19 21.02 -10.66
CA ALA A 195 1.55 20.75 -11.12
C ALA A 195 2.20 21.94 -11.85
N ARG A 196 1.42 22.70 -12.64
CA ARG A 196 1.93 23.83 -13.44
C ARG A 196 2.00 25.16 -12.69
N LYS A 197 1.15 25.35 -11.68
CA LYS A 197 1.03 26.57 -10.86
C LYS A 197 0.98 26.21 -9.36
N PRO A 198 2.03 25.59 -8.82
CA PRO A 198 2.02 25.08 -7.46
C PRO A 198 1.89 26.20 -6.42
N ARG A 199 0.93 26.05 -5.50
CA ARG A 199 0.79 26.89 -4.31
C ARG A 199 1.21 26.08 -3.08
N ILE A 200 2.47 26.22 -2.66
CA ILE A 200 3.09 25.39 -1.61
C ILE A 200 3.08 26.00 -0.22
N HIS A 201 2.75 27.30 -0.09
CA HIS A 201 2.62 28.01 1.18
C HIS A 201 1.31 28.82 1.21
N TYR A 202 0.78 29.04 2.41
CA TYR A 202 -0.45 29.81 2.60
C TYR A 202 -0.24 31.31 2.33
N PHE A 203 0.87 31.85 2.85
CA PHE A 203 1.28 33.24 2.62
C PHE A 203 2.14 33.33 1.36
N TYR A 204 1.87 34.36 0.56
CA TYR A 204 2.69 34.72 -0.58
C TYR A 204 3.74 35.73 -0.13
N ASP A 205 5.01 35.49 -0.45
CA ASP A 205 5.97 36.58 -0.48
C ASP A 205 5.46 37.59 -1.52
N LYS A 206 5.29 38.85 -1.09
CA LYS A 206 4.82 39.96 -1.93
C LYS A 206 5.81 40.28 -3.05
#